data_AF-A0A7Y3BPL0-F1
#
_entry.id   AF-A0A7Y3BPL0-F1
#
_cell.length_a   1.000
_cell.length_b   1.000
_cell.length_c   1.000
_cell.angle_alpha   90.00
_cell.angle_beta   90.00
_cell.angle_gamma   90.00
#
_symmetry.space_group_name_H-M   'P 1'
#
loop_
_entity.id
_entity.type
_entity.pdbx_description
1 polymer ?
#
loop_
_entity_poly.entity_id
_entity_poly.type
_entity_poly.pdbx_seq_one_letter_code
_entity_poly.pdbx_strand_id
1 'polypeptide(L)'
;MKDSLFVARILWAALFASTLIYLLVLEVVELQSGSSWETLLYPLAFASVATAGASLIAPRMLRRGGGHNSTVTHDRDLTILIVALALAESIAIFGLVLGFLGAPATVVVPFFAAAWILMIIRFPTKEKRTRQRPSSN
;
A
#
# COMPACT_ATOMS: atom_id res chain seq x y z
N MET A 1 4.71 -19.49 14.48
CA MET A 1 5.36 -18.15 14.60
C MET A 1 6.14 -17.75 13.35
N LYS A 2 6.77 -18.68 12.61
CA LYS A 2 7.46 -18.35 11.34
C LYS A 2 6.48 -18.10 10.19
N ASP A 3 5.27 -18.68 10.29
CA ASP A 3 4.33 -18.78 9.17
C ASP A 3 3.62 -17.46 8.86
N SER A 4 3.17 -16.71 9.89
CA SER A 4 2.45 -15.44 9.67
C SER A 4 3.32 -14.35 9.04
N LEU A 5 4.60 -14.25 9.44
CA LEU A 5 5.54 -13.32 8.83
C LEU A 5 5.88 -13.71 7.39
N PHE A 6 6.00 -15.01 7.13
CA PHE A 6 6.23 -15.52 5.79
C PHE A 6 5.07 -15.16 4.87
N VAL A 7 3.83 -15.40 5.32
CA VAL A 7 2.61 -14.99 4.62
C VAL A 7 2.59 -13.48 4.38
N ALA A 8 2.88 -12.65 5.41
CA ALA A 8 2.94 -11.20 5.27
C ALA A 8 3.92 -10.74 4.19
N ARG A 9 5.10 -11.38 4.11
CA ARG A 9 6.13 -11.07 3.09
C ARG A 9 5.70 -11.49 1.69
N ILE A 10 5.03 -12.63 1.56
CA ILE A 10 4.47 -13.07 0.28
C ILE A 10 3.40 -12.09 -0.19
N LEU A 11 2.46 -11.72 0.69
CA LEU A 11 1.41 -10.76 0.34
C LEU A 11 1.99 -9.39 -0.03
N TRP A 12 2.99 -8.91 0.72
CA TRP A 12 3.71 -7.69 0.40
C TRP A 12 4.37 -7.76 -0.97
N ALA A 13 5.09 -8.85 -1.26
CA ALA A 13 5.77 -9.03 -2.54
C ALA A 13 4.79 -9.16 -3.71
N ALA A 14 3.66 -9.85 -3.50
CA ALA A 14 2.61 -10.00 -4.50
C ALA A 14 1.96 -8.65 -4.86
N LEU A 15 1.63 -7.83 -3.86
CA LEU A 15 1.08 -6.48 -4.07
C LEU A 15 2.11 -5.51 -4.64
N PHE A 16 3.39 -5.68 -4.31
CA PHE A 16 4.44 -4.89 -4.97
C PHE A 16 4.57 -5.29 -6.44
N ALA A 17 4.59 -6.59 -6.73
CA ALA A 17 4.67 -7.11 -8.09
C ALA A 17 3.46 -6.70 -8.96
N SER A 18 2.25 -6.64 -8.40
CA SER A 18 1.06 -6.16 -9.14
C SER A 18 1.27 -4.74 -9.69
N THR A 19 1.88 -3.85 -8.90
CA THR A 19 2.18 -2.49 -9.38
C THR A 19 3.20 -2.44 -10.51
N LEU A 20 4.13 -3.41 -10.58
CA LEU A 20 5.05 -3.54 -11.72
C LEU A 20 4.31 -4.06 -12.96
N ILE A 21 3.38 -5.00 -12.77
CA ILE A 21 2.52 -5.49 -13.85
C ILE A 21 1.70 -4.35 -14.44
N TYR A 22 1.20 -3.41 -13.63
CA TYR A 22 0.47 -2.24 -14.15
C TYR A 22 1.32 -1.38 -15.10
N LEU A 23 2.61 -1.18 -14.79
CA LEU A 23 3.52 -0.47 -15.69
C LEU A 23 3.77 -1.26 -16.98
N LEU A 24 3.95 -2.58 -16.87
CA LEU A 24 4.08 -3.45 -18.03
C LEU A 24 2.83 -3.39 -18.92
N VAL A 25 1.65 -3.37 -18.33
CA VAL A 25 0.37 -3.24 -19.06
C VAL A 25 0.29 -1.90 -19.79
N LEU A 26 0.74 -0.79 -19.17
CA LEU A 26 0.78 0.52 -19.85
C LEU A 26 1.73 0.53 -21.05
N GLU A 27 2.83 -0.20 -20.99
CA GLU A 27 3.79 -0.28 -22.10
C GLU A 27 3.25 -1.12 -23.27
N VAL A 28 2.48 -2.17 -22.97
CA VAL A 28 1.96 -3.10 -23.99
C VAL A 28 0.67 -2.60 -24.64
N VAL A 29 -0.11 -1.78 -23.95
CA VAL A 29 -1.40 -1.28 -24.46
C VAL A 29 -1.23 0.04 -25.19
N GLU A 30 -1.65 0.10 -26.46
CA GLU A 30 -1.71 1.36 -27.21
C GLU A 30 -2.67 2.35 -26.54
N LEU A 31 -2.15 3.52 -26.20
CA LEU A 31 -2.91 4.55 -25.48
C LEU A 31 -3.89 5.26 -26.40
N GLN A 32 -5.15 5.37 -25.98
CA GLN A 32 -6.14 6.19 -26.69
C GLN A 32 -5.92 7.67 -26.35
N SER A 33 -5.20 8.38 -27.23
CA SER A 33 -4.86 9.81 -27.09
C SER A 33 -6.04 10.79 -27.24
N GLY A 34 -7.29 10.32 -27.14
CA GLY A 34 -8.49 11.13 -27.36
C GLY A 34 -9.16 11.66 -26.09
N SER A 35 -8.68 11.28 -24.90
CA SER A 35 -9.32 11.61 -23.63
C SER A 35 -8.63 12.76 -22.90
N SER A 36 -9.43 13.68 -22.33
CA SER A 36 -8.95 14.82 -21.55
C SER A 36 -8.52 14.40 -20.14
N TRP A 37 -7.40 13.67 -20.04
CA TRP A 37 -6.80 13.23 -18.77
C TRP A 37 -6.55 14.40 -17.79
N GLU A 38 -6.36 15.62 -18.31
CA GLU A 38 -6.17 16.86 -17.55
C GLU A 38 -7.32 17.13 -16.56
N THR A 39 -8.56 16.83 -16.96
CA THR A 39 -9.74 17.01 -16.09
C THR A 39 -9.72 16.05 -14.90
N LEU A 40 -9.17 14.84 -15.08
CA LEU A 40 -9.11 13.81 -14.06
C LEU A 40 -7.83 13.87 -13.22
N LEU A 41 -6.80 14.58 -13.67
CA LEU A 41 -5.55 14.71 -12.93
C LEU A 41 -5.75 15.27 -11.52
N TYR A 42 -6.39 16.42 -11.39
CA TYR A 42 -6.60 17.08 -10.09
C TYR A 42 -7.43 16.25 -9.11
N PRO A 43 -8.60 15.68 -9.46
CA PRO A 43 -9.36 14.86 -8.54
C PRO A 43 -8.61 13.57 -8.16
N LEU A 44 -7.89 12.92 -9.09
CA LEU A 44 -7.11 11.73 -8.79
C LEU A 44 -5.86 12.02 -7.94
N ALA A 45 -5.21 13.16 -8.16
CA ALA A 45 -4.11 13.62 -7.32
C ALA A 45 -4.60 13.90 -5.89
N PHE A 46 -5.72 14.62 -5.76
CA PHE A 46 -6.36 14.87 -4.46
C PHE A 46 -6.76 13.56 -3.77
N ALA A 47 -7.40 12.64 -4.49
CA ALA A 47 -7.76 11.33 -3.98
C ALA A 47 -6.52 10.54 -3.52
N SER A 48 -5.41 10.60 -4.27
CA SER A 48 -4.16 9.95 -3.91
C SER A 48 -3.58 10.49 -2.59
N VAL A 49 -3.58 11.82 -2.42
CA VAL A 49 -3.12 12.47 -1.19
C VAL A 49 -4.03 12.08 -0.02
N ALA A 50 -5.35 12.10 -0.21
CA ALA A 50 -6.32 11.69 0.81
C ALA A 50 -6.14 10.22 1.21
N THR A 51 -5.98 9.34 0.22
CA THR A 51 -5.72 7.90 0.41
C THR A 51 -4.39 7.65 1.12
N ALA A 52 -3.32 8.36 0.74
CA ALA A 52 -2.04 8.28 1.43
C ALA A 52 -2.16 8.69 2.91
N GLY A 53 -2.88 9.79 3.18
CA GLY A 53 -3.20 10.24 4.54
C GLY A 53 -4.00 9.19 5.32
N ALA A 54 -5.07 8.66 4.74
CA ALA A 54 -5.89 7.60 5.33
C ALA A 54 -5.04 6.35 5.65
N SER A 55 -4.12 5.99 4.76
CA SER A 55 -3.20 4.86 4.93
C SER A 55 -2.25 5.02 6.12
N LEU A 56 -1.93 6.25 6.54
CA LEU A 56 -1.12 6.53 7.72
C LEU A 56 -1.95 6.60 9.02
N ILE A 57 -3.25 6.89 8.91
CA ILE A 57 -4.16 7.03 10.05
C ILE A 57 -4.83 5.68 10.39
N ALA A 58 -5.22 4.89 9.39
CA ALA A 58 -5.94 3.62 9.56
C ALA A 58 -5.23 2.65 10.52
N PRO A 59 -3.89 2.42 10.43
CA PRO A 59 -3.20 1.54 11.36
C PRO A 59 -3.28 2.01 12.82
N ARG A 60 -3.28 3.32 13.05
CA ARG A 60 -3.36 3.90 14.39
C ARG A 60 -4.75 3.74 14.99
N MET A 61 -5.80 3.94 14.20
CA MET A 61 -7.19 3.77 14.66
C MET A 61 -7.49 2.29 14.93
N LEU A 62 -7.06 1.41 14.02
CA LEU A 62 -7.23 -0.03 14.17
C LEU A 62 -6.40 -0.59 15.33
N ARG A 63 -5.34 0.06 15.81
CA ARG A 63 -4.65 -0.37 17.04
C ARG A 63 -5.34 0.07 18.32
N ARG A 64 -6.08 1.19 18.32
CA ARG A 64 -6.76 1.72 19.52
C ARG A 64 -8.01 0.94 19.93
N GLY A 65 -8.73 0.34 18.98
CA GLY A 65 -9.96 -0.41 19.26
C GLY A 65 -9.75 -1.86 19.72
N GLY A 66 -8.62 -2.21 20.34
CA GLY A 66 -8.27 -3.59 20.71
C GLY A 66 -8.36 -3.84 22.21
N GLY A 67 -9.50 -4.37 22.66
CA GLY A 67 -9.65 -4.92 24.01
C GLY A 67 -8.70 -6.10 24.27
N HIS A 68 -8.34 -6.28 25.53
CA HIS A 68 -7.27 -7.12 26.09
C HIS A 68 -7.43 -8.64 25.88
N ASN A 69 -7.58 -9.11 24.63
CA ASN A 69 -7.58 -10.54 24.30
C ASN A 69 -6.35 -10.89 23.45
N SER A 70 -5.36 -11.51 24.10
CA SER A 70 -4.02 -11.79 23.58
C SER A 70 -3.99 -12.74 22.36
N THR A 71 -5.03 -13.55 22.15
CA THR A 71 -5.11 -14.54 21.06
C THR A 71 -5.57 -13.95 19.72
N VAL A 72 -6.32 -12.85 19.70
CA VAL A 72 -6.84 -12.20 18.46
C VAL A 72 -5.84 -11.20 17.85
N THR A 73 -4.71 -10.98 18.53
CA THR A 73 -3.73 -9.95 18.14
C THR A 73 -3.02 -10.24 16.82
N HIS A 74 -2.81 -11.52 16.48
CA HIS A 74 -2.01 -11.91 15.32
C HIS A 74 -2.73 -11.69 13.98
N ASP A 75 -4.03 -12.00 13.91
CA ASP A 75 -4.83 -11.78 12.69
C ASP A 75 -5.05 -10.28 12.41
N ARG A 76 -5.08 -9.48 13.49
CA ARG A 76 -5.26 -8.03 13.39
C ARG A 76 -4.08 -7.33 12.72
N ASP A 77 -2.85 -7.75 13.04
CA ASP A 77 -1.65 -7.14 12.44
C ASP A 77 -1.56 -7.42 10.94
N LEU A 78 -1.91 -8.65 10.50
CA LEU A 78 -2.01 -8.98 9.08
C LEU A 78 -3.12 -8.17 8.39
N THR A 79 -4.28 -8.05 9.02
CA THR A 79 -5.40 -7.25 8.49
C THR A 79 -4.99 -5.78 8.31
N ILE A 80 -4.34 -5.18 9.31
CA ILE A 80 -3.84 -3.80 9.24
C ILE A 80 -2.83 -3.66 8.10
N LEU A 81 -1.92 -4.62 7.94
CA LEU A 81 -0.94 -4.62 6.86
C LEU A 81 -1.63 -4.68 5.49
N ILE A 82 -2.57 -5.60 5.29
CA ILE A 82 -3.31 -5.78 4.02
C ILE A 82 -4.04 -4.48 3.67
N VAL A 83 -4.78 -3.89 4.62
CA VAL A 83 -5.49 -2.62 4.40
C VAL A 83 -4.52 -1.51 4.01
N ALA A 84 -3.39 -1.40 4.69
CA ALA A 84 -2.41 -0.37 4.42
C ALA A 84 -1.72 -0.55 3.05
N LEU A 85 -1.48 -1.80 2.62
CA LEU A 85 -0.94 -2.11 1.30
C LEU A 85 -1.96 -1.89 0.18
N ALA A 86 -3.23 -2.28 0.38
CA ALA A 86 -4.31 -2.02 -0.57
C ALA A 86 -4.53 -0.50 -0.80
N LEU A 87 -4.44 0.30 0.28
CA LEU A 87 -4.47 1.76 0.15
C LEU A 87 -3.26 2.29 -0.65
N ALA A 88 -2.06 1.73 -0.48
CA ALA A 88 -0.92 2.12 -1.31
C ALA A 88 -1.10 1.71 -2.78
N GLU A 89 -1.62 0.50 -3.04
CA GLU A 89 -1.89 -0.01 -4.38
C GLU A 89 -2.93 0.84 -5.12
N SER A 90 -3.97 1.32 -4.44
CA SER A 90 -4.97 2.19 -5.08
C SER A 90 -4.38 3.49 -5.66
N ILE A 91 -3.30 4.01 -5.09
CA ILE A 91 -2.57 5.16 -5.65
C ILE A 91 -1.92 4.79 -6.99
N ALA A 92 -1.33 3.59 -7.09
CA ALA A 92 -0.80 3.08 -8.36
C ALA A 92 -1.93 2.85 -9.38
N ILE A 93 -3.10 2.39 -8.95
CA ILE A 93 -4.28 2.26 -9.82
C ILE A 93 -4.72 3.63 -10.36
N PHE A 94 -4.69 4.70 -9.56
CA PHE A 94 -4.99 6.05 -10.04
C PHE A 94 -3.99 6.51 -11.12
N GLY A 95 -2.69 6.21 -10.94
CA GLY A 95 -1.68 6.42 -11.96
C GLY A 95 -1.94 5.60 -13.23
N LEU A 96 -2.32 4.32 -13.08
CA LEU A 96 -2.67 3.44 -14.19
C LEU A 96 -3.85 3.98 -15.00
N VAL A 97 -4.90 4.46 -14.33
CA VAL A 97 -6.06 5.10 -14.97
C VAL A 97 -5.63 6.32 -15.77
N LEU A 98 -4.78 7.20 -15.21
CA LEU A 98 -4.23 8.34 -15.95
C LEU A 98 -3.43 7.90 -17.17
N GLY A 99 -2.60 6.86 -17.03
CA GLY A 99 -1.84 6.29 -18.13
C GLY A 99 -2.75 5.82 -19.27
N PHE A 100 -3.82 5.07 -18.98
CA PHE A 100 -4.78 4.63 -19.99
C PHE A 100 -5.51 5.77 -20.70
N LEU A 101 -5.66 6.94 -20.05
CA LEU A 101 -6.23 8.14 -20.66
C LEU A 101 -5.22 8.92 -21.53
N GLY A 102 -4.00 8.41 -21.68
CA GLY A 102 -2.95 9.03 -22.48
C GLY A 102 -2.11 10.07 -21.74
N ALA A 103 -2.15 10.09 -20.40
CA ALA A 103 -1.28 10.99 -19.63
C ALA A 103 0.20 10.62 -19.83
N PRO A 104 1.10 11.60 -19.93
CA PRO A 104 2.53 11.33 -20.12
C PRO A 104 3.14 10.64 -18.89
N ALA A 105 4.20 9.86 -19.11
CA ALA A 105 4.90 9.13 -18.05
C ALA A 105 5.37 10.04 -16.89
N THR A 106 5.70 11.30 -17.17
CA THR A 106 6.09 12.29 -16.14
C THR A 106 4.99 12.58 -15.13
N VAL A 107 3.72 12.41 -15.51
CA VAL A 107 2.54 12.58 -14.65
C VAL A 107 2.19 11.26 -13.95
N VAL A 108 2.32 10.14 -14.65
CA VAL A 108 1.95 8.81 -14.14
C VAL A 108 2.95 8.25 -13.13
N VAL A 109 4.25 8.34 -13.42
CA VAL A 109 5.34 7.78 -12.60
C VAL A 109 5.31 8.24 -11.14
N PRO A 110 5.04 9.52 -10.81
CA PRO A 110 4.92 9.97 -9.42
C PRO A 110 3.90 9.18 -8.57
N PHE A 111 2.78 8.73 -9.15
CA PHE A 111 1.78 7.93 -8.43
C PHE A 111 2.33 6.55 -8.06
N PHE A 112 3.03 5.88 -8.99
CA PHE A 112 3.72 4.62 -8.73
C PHE A 112 4.83 4.78 -7.69
N ALA A 113 5.64 5.83 -7.80
CA ALA A 113 6.68 6.12 -6.84
C ALA A 113 6.10 6.33 -5.42
N ALA A 114 5.01 7.07 -5.29
CA ALA A 114 4.32 7.27 -4.02
C ALA A 114 3.80 5.94 -3.43
N ALA A 115 3.19 5.08 -4.27
CA ALA A 115 2.74 3.75 -3.87
C ALA A 115 3.92 2.88 -3.38
N TRP A 116 5.03 2.86 -4.10
CA TRP A 116 6.22 2.09 -3.73
C TRP A 116 6.87 2.58 -2.44
N ILE A 117 7.00 3.90 -2.26
CA ILE A 117 7.50 4.47 -1.00
C ILE A 117 6.64 4.00 0.17
N LEU A 118 5.31 4.08 0.03
CA LEU A 118 4.36 3.62 1.04
C LEU A 118 4.42 2.11 1.30
N MET A 119 4.65 1.29 0.27
CA MET A 119 4.84 -0.15 0.41
C MET A 119 6.17 -0.49 1.11
N ILE A 120 7.27 0.16 0.74
CA ILE A 120 8.61 -0.07 1.32
C ILE A 120 8.63 0.27 2.81
N ILE A 121 8.03 1.40 3.21
CA ILE A 121 7.91 1.80 4.62
C ILE A 121 7.15 0.75 5.44
N ARG A 122 6.28 -0.03 4.80
CA ARG A 122 5.44 -1.05 5.44
C ARG A 122 5.97 -2.47 5.30
N PHE A 123 7.25 -2.62 5.00
CA PHE A 123 7.86 -3.94 4.91
C PHE A 123 7.69 -4.72 6.24
N PRO A 124 7.16 -5.96 6.21
CA PRO A 124 6.96 -6.77 7.41
C PRO A 124 8.31 -7.19 8.05
N THR A 125 8.71 -6.46 9.09
CA THR A 125 9.94 -6.70 9.86
C THR A 125 9.68 -7.54 11.11
N LYS A 126 10.69 -8.32 11.54
CA LYS A 126 10.64 -9.06 12.80
C LYS A 126 10.88 -8.08 13.94
N GLU A 127 9.84 -7.67 14.64
CA GLU A 127 10.02 -6.93 15.87
C GLU A 127 10.72 -7.84 16.89
N LYS A 128 11.96 -7.49 17.25
CA LYS A 128 12.72 -8.20 18.27
C LYS A 128 12.01 -8.00 19.60
N ARG A 129 11.18 -8.97 20.00
CA ARG A 129 10.59 -9.08 21.34
C ARG A 129 11.70 -9.45 22.36
N THR A 130 12.74 -8.63 22.45
CA THR A 130 13.83 -8.73 23.42
C THR A 130 13.70 -7.59 24.43
N ARG A 131 12.85 -7.82 25.44
CA ARG A 131 12.96 -7.29 26.81
C ARG A 131 11.84 -7.92 27.65
N GLN A 132 11.84 -9.25 27.75
CA GLN A 132 11.36 -9.87 28.98
C GLN A 132 12.38 -9.45 30.05
N ARG A 133 11.99 -8.48 30.89
CA ARG A 133 12.72 -8.19 32.13
C ARG A 133 12.72 -9.48 32.95
N PRO A 134 13.87 -10.00 33.39
CA PRO A 134 13.86 -11.00 34.44
C PRO A 134 13.20 -10.37 35.67
N SER A 135 12.19 -11.05 36.20
CA SER A 135 11.65 -10.77 37.53
C SER A 135 12.75 -11.04 38.53
N SER A 136 13.35 -9.98 39.08
CA SER A 136 14.13 -10.09 40.32
C SER A 136 13.15 -10.07 41.49
N ASN A 137 13.22 -11.14 42.29
CA ASN A 137 12.52 -11.40 43.54
C ASN A 137 12.56 -10.25 44.54
#